data_AF-A0A1B6EH46-F1
#
_entry.id   AF-A0A1B6EH46-F1
#
_cell.length_a   1.000
_cell.length_b   1.000
_cell.length_c   1.000
_cell.angle_alpha   90.00
_cell.angle_beta   90.00
_cell.angle_gamma   90.00
#
_symmetry.space_group_name_H-M   'P 1'
#
loop_
_entity.id
_entity.type
_entity.pdbx_description
1 polymer ?
#
loop_
_entity_poly.entity_id
_entity_poly.type
_entity_poly.pdbx_seq_one_letter_code
_entity_poly.pdbx_strand_id
1 'polypeptide(L)'
;LVAKRKTSKQFNMKVAIILSMLVAYATAGVYVGAPALVRAPAYDSAVITSDRLGGNFAYSTVEAQAYAAVSPVVQNVPTPVAVSYHAAPVVAHAPLVAHAPVVAALPAHAPAYYH
;
A
#
# COMPACT_ATOMS: atom_id res chain seq x y z
N LEU A 1 -3.71 -62.13 -28.71
CA LEU A 1 -2.69 -61.35 -27.98
C LEU A 1 -3.30 -60.00 -27.59
N VAL A 2 -3.82 -59.87 -26.37
CA VAL A 2 -4.37 -58.58 -25.88
C VAL A 2 -3.24 -57.81 -25.23
N ALA A 3 -2.81 -56.71 -25.86
CA ALA A 3 -1.75 -55.86 -25.35
C ALA A 3 -2.21 -55.10 -24.09
N LYS A 4 -1.62 -55.45 -22.94
CA LYS A 4 -1.84 -54.77 -21.66
C LYS A 4 -1.14 -53.40 -21.72
N ARG A 5 -1.91 -52.31 -21.89
CA ARG A 5 -1.36 -50.94 -21.84
C ARG A 5 -0.87 -50.65 -20.43
N LYS A 6 0.41 -50.29 -20.31
CA LYS A 6 1.03 -49.82 -19.06
C LYS A 6 0.50 -48.42 -18.79
N THR A 7 -0.40 -48.27 -17.82
CA THR A 7 -0.80 -46.97 -17.30
C THR A 7 0.44 -46.32 -16.69
N SER A 8 0.95 -45.28 -17.36
CA SER A 8 1.99 -44.43 -16.78
C SER A 8 1.44 -43.84 -15.49
N LYS A 9 2.25 -43.85 -14.41
CA LYS A 9 1.98 -43.04 -13.22
C LYS A 9 1.84 -41.61 -13.71
N GLN A 10 0.62 -41.08 -13.74
CA GLN A 10 0.41 -39.67 -14.02
C GLN A 10 1.22 -38.93 -12.97
N PHE A 11 2.22 -38.17 -13.41
CA PHE A 11 2.83 -37.17 -12.55
C PHE A 11 1.68 -36.25 -12.14
N ASN A 12 1.24 -36.37 -10.88
CA ASN A 12 0.02 -35.75 -10.40
C ASN A 12 0.10 -34.25 -10.70
N MET A 13 -0.79 -33.72 -11.53
CA MET A 13 -0.80 -32.32 -11.96
C MET A 13 -0.69 -31.34 -10.78
N LYS A 14 -1.29 -31.71 -9.64
CA LYS A 14 -1.19 -30.98 -8.38
C LYS A 14 0.25 -30.83 -7.87
N VAL A 15 1.07 -31.89 -7.97
CA VAL A 15 2.48 -31.86 -7.57
C VAL A 15 3.28 -30.93 -8.48
N ALA A 16 3.03 -30.95 -9.79
CA ALA A 16 3.67 -30.03 -10.73
C ALA A 16 3.33 -28.56 -10.44
N ILE A 17 2.06 -28.27 -10.11
CA ILE A 17 1.61 -26.91 -9.75
C ILE A 17 2.24 -26.44 -8.44
N ILE A 18 2.31 -27.31 -7.43
CA ILE A 18 2.94 -26.95 -6.14
C ILE A 18 4.44 -26.66 -6.34
N LEU A 19 5.12 -27.47 -7.17
CA LEU A 19 6.54 -27.25 -7.47
C LEU A 19 6.76 -25.93 -8.22
N SER A 20 5.92 -25.60 -9.21
CA SER A 20 6.05 -24.35 -9.95
C SER A 20 5.75 -23.12 -9.09
N MET A 21 4.77 -23.21 -8.18
CA MET A 21 4.50 -22.16 -7.19
C MET A 21 5.66 -21.96 -6.22
N LEU A 22 6.29 -23.04 -5.74
CA LEU A 22 7.45 -22.96 -4.86
C LEU A 22 8.62 -22.26 -5.55
N VAL A 23 8.89 -22.63 -6.81
CA VAL A 23 9.95 -22.01 -7.62
C VAL A 23 9.64 -20.53 -7.87
N ALA A 24 8.39 -20.18 -8.21
CA ALA A 24 7.99 -18.79 -8.41
C ALA A 24 8.10 -17.94 -7.13
N TYR A 25 7.73 -18.50 -5.97
CA TYR A 25 7.85 -17.81 -4.69
C TYR A 25 9.32 -17.58 -4.29
N ALA A 26 10.18 -18.58 -4.52
CA ALA A 26 11.60 -18.46 -4.25
C ALA A 26 12.30 -17.41 -5.14
N THR A 27 11.86 -17.25 -6.39
CA THR A 27 12.42 -16.25 -7.30
C THR A 27 11.81 -14.85 -7.15
N ALA A 28 10.60 -14.72 -6.60
CA ALA A 28 9.96 -13.41 -6.39
C ALA A 28 10.81 -12.47 -5.52
N GLY A 29 11.45 -12.99 -4.47
CA GLY A 29 12.35 -12.22 -3.61
C GLY A 29 13.68 -11.84 -4.27
N VAL A 30 14.08 -12.53 -5.35
CA VAL A 30 15.31 -12.20 -6.10
C VAL A 30 15.10 -10.96 -6.96
N TYR A 31 13.89 -10.76 -7.52
CA TYR A 31 13.63 -9.61 -8.39
C TYR A 31 13.32 -8.32 -7.62
N VAL A 32 12.73 -8.42 -6.43
CA VAL A 32 12.44 -7.25 -5.59
C VAL A 32 13.67 -6.93 -4.74
N GLY A 33 14.69 -6.37 -5.39
CA GLY A 33 15.88 -5.86 -4.68
C GLY A 33 17.19 -6.61 -4.93
N ALA A 34 17.35 -7.25 -6.09
CA ALA A 34 18.67 -7.73 -6.51
C ALA A 34 19.71 -6.59 -6.42
N PRO A 35 20.88 -6.83 -5.82
CA PRO A 35 21.95 -5.86 -5.82
C PRO A 35 22.40 -5.58 -7.25
N ALA A 36 22.42 -4.31 -7.65
CA ALA A 36 23.01 -3.87 -8.91
C ALA A 36 24.49 -3.55 -8.69
N LEU A 37 25.35 -3.99 -9.62
CA LEU A 37 26.74 -3.56 -9.64
C LEU A 37 26.82 -2.19 -10.29
N VAL A 38 27.24 -1.19 -9.51
CA VAL A 38 27.43 0.19 -9.96
C VAL A 38 28.91 0.56 -9.86
N ARG A 39 29.39 1.42 -10.74
CA ARG A 39 30.75 1.95 -10.65
C ARG A 39 30.97 2.63 -9.31
N ALA A 40 32.10 2.34 -8.69
CA ALA A 40 32.53 2.97 -7.45
C ALA A 40 33.89 3.66 -7.63
N PRO A 41 33.94 4.85 -8.30
CA PRO A 41 35.19 5.54 -8.61
C PRO A 41 36.02 5.89 -7.38
N ALA A 42 35.38 6.05 -6.21
CA ALA A 42 36.06 6.33 -4.95
C ALA A 42 37.02 5.21 -4.50
N TYR A 43 36.89 4.00 -5.05
CA TYR A 43 37.77 2.86 -4.77
C TYR A 43 38.59 2.44 -6.00
N ASP A 44 38.58 3.25 -7.07
CA ASP A 44 39.45 3.02 -8.22
C ASP A 44 40.91 3.22 -7.80
N SER A 45 41.81 2.41 -8.33
CA SER A 45 43.22 2.49 -8.02
C SER A 45 44.06 2.42 -9.29
N ALA A 46 45.14 3.19 -9.32
CA ALA A 46 46.09 3.18 -10.40
C ALA A 46 47.51 3.15 -9.82
N VAL A 47 48.37 2.33 -10.42
CA VAL A 47 49.79 2.25 -10.07
C VAL A 47 50.60 2.67 -11.28
N ILE A 48 51.52 3.60 -11.06
CA ILE A 48 52.45 4.09 -12.07
C ILE A 48 53.85 3.69 -11.63
N THR A 49 54.55 2.96 -12.50
CA THR A 49 55.93 2.54 -12.27
C THR A 49 56.83 3.17 -13.31
N SER A 50 58.02 3.57 -12.90
CA SER A 50 59.05 4.08 -13.80
C SER A 50 60.37 3.35 -13.57
N ASP A 51 61.00 2.91 -14.66
CA ASP A 51 62.31 2.26 -14.64
C ASP A 51 63.30 3.00 -15.53
N ARG A 52 64.59 2.80 -15.27
CA ARG A 52 65.66 3.30 -16.14
C ARG A 52 66.18 2.16 -17.01
N LEU A 53 65.91 2.23 -18.31
CA LEU A 53 66.34 1.21 -19.27
C LEU A 53 67.30 1.85 -20.28
N GLY A 54 68.58 1.46 -20.24
CA GLY A 54 69.58 1.87 -21.23
C GLY A 54 69.86 3.38 -21.32
N GLY A 55 69.53 4.16 -20.28
CA GLY A 55 69.69 5.63 -20.27
C GLY A 55 68.39 6.43 -20.40
N ASN A 56 67.28 5.78 -20.80
CA ASN A 56 65.95 6.39 -20.89
C ASN A 56 65.05 6.03 -19.70
N PHE A 57 63.99 6.80 -19.48
CA PHE A 57 62.91 6.42 -18.56
C PHE A 57 61.88 5.58 -19.31
N ALA A 58 61.59 4.39 -18.80
CA ALA A 58 60.45 3.57 -19.19
C ALA A 58 59.34 3.76 -18.16
N TYR A 59 58.09 3.80 -18.60
CA TYR A 59 56.92 3.95 -17.74
C TYR A 59 55.93 2.82 -17.99
N SER A 60 55.25 2.37 -16.94
CA SER A 60 54.15 1.41 -17.02
C SER A 60 53.04 1.84 -16.07
N THR A 61 51.79 1.58 -16.46
CA THR A 61 50.60 1.95 -15.70
C THR A 61 49.65 0.77 -15.63
N VAL A 62 49.10 0.51 -14.44
CA VAL A 62 48.05 -0.48 -14.21
C VAL A 62 46.87 0.22 -13.55
N GLU A 63 45.70 0.13 -14.15
CA GLU A 63 44.45 0.70 -13.63
C GLU A 63 43.50 -0.42 -13.17
N ALA A 64 42.85 -0.22 -12.03
CA ALA A 64 41.98 -1.21 -11.40
C ALA A 64 40.65 -0.56 -10.98
N GLN A 65 39.66 -0.73 -11.85
CA GLN A 65 38.34 -0.14 -11.71
C GLN A 65 37.50 -0.87 -10.67
N ALA A 66 36.86 -0.13 -9.78
CA ALA A 66 36.03 -0.69 -8.73
C ALA A 66 34.52 -0.63 -9.04
N TYR A 67 33.82 -1.64 -8.54
CA TYR A 67 32.36 -1.75 -8.57
C TYR A 67 31.85 -2.07 -7.17
N ALA A 68 30.68 -1.53 -6.83
CA ALA A 68 30.00 -1.80 -5.57
C ALA A 68 28.61 -2.37 -5.84
N ALA A 69 28.20 -3.32 -4.99
CA ALA A 69 26.85 -3.85 -4.98
C ALA A 69 25.93 -2.87 -4.23
N VAL A 70 24.89 -2.39 -4.91
CA VAL A 70 23.88 -1.50 -4.35
C VAL A 70 22.54 -2.23 -4.36
N SER A 71 22.03 -2.56 -3.17
CA SER A 71 20.68 -3.13 -3.01
C SER A 71 19.68 -2.00 -2.78
N PRO A 72 18.61 -1.89 -3.59
CA PRO A 72 17.58 -0.88 -3.37
C PRO A 72 16.75 -1.22 -2.13
N VAL A 73 16.36 -0.19 -1.37
CA VAL A 73 15.47 -0.33 -0.22
C VAL A 73 14.03 -0.15 -0.69
N VAL A 74 13.20 -1.19 -0.56
CA VAL A 74 11.77 -1.14 -0.87
C VAL A 74 11.00 -0.96 0.44
N GLN A 75 10.39 0.20 0.63
CA GLN A 75 9.55 0.49 1.79
C GLN A 75 8.12 0.83 1.36
N ASN A 76 7.14 0.23 2.02
CA ASN A 76 5.74 0.58 1.82
C ASN A 76 5.35 1.64 2.87
N VAL A 77 5.03 2.85 2.41
CA VAL A 77 4.63 3.97 3.29
C VAL A 77 3.12 4.16 3.16
N PRO A 78 2.31 3.80 4.18
CA PRO A 78 0.87 4.02 4.12
C PRO A 78 0.55 5.52 4.24
N THR A 79 -0.19 6.05 3.27
CA THR A 79 -0.70 7.42 3.30
C THR A 79 -2.10 7.43 3.94
N PRO A 80 -2.36 8.25 4.97
CA PRO A 80 -3.69 8.33 5.57
C PRO A 80 -4.71 8.93 4.58
N VAL A 81 -5.92 8.36 4.55
CA VAL A 81 -7.04 8.86 3.74
C VAL A 81 -8.03 9.58 4.66
N ALA A 82 -8.46 10.78 4.27
CA ALA A 82 -9.44 11.56 5.03
C ALA A 82 -10.85 10.95 4.92
N VAL A 83 -11.60 10.94 6.03
CA VAL A 83 -13.01 10.49 6.09
C VAL A 83 -13.89 11.70 6.34
N SER A 84 -14.96 11.86 5.55
CA SER A 84 -15.97 12.91 5.74
C SER A 84 -17.22 12.31 6.39
N TYR A 85 -17.76 12.99 7.40
CA TYR A 85 -18.99 12.61 8.09
C TYR A 85 -20.10 13.60 7.75
N HIS A 86 -21.32 13.12 7.54
CA HIS A 86 -22.51 13.95 7.40
C HIS A 86 -23.47 13.68 8.56
N ALA A 87 -23.89 14.75 9.26
CA ALA A 87 -24.94 14.68 10.26
C ALA A 87 -26.31 14.87 9.62
N ALA A 88 -27.29 14.06 10.02
CA ALA A 88 -28.68 14.27 9.63
C ALA A 88 -29.30 15.39 10.48
N PRO A 89 -30.05 16.33 9.87
CA PRO A 89 -30.72 17.38 10.63
C PRO A 89 -31.83 16.80 11.52
N VAL A 90 -31.86 17.21 12.79
CA VAL A 90 -32.93 16.87 13.72
C VAL A 90 -34.10 17.81 13.49
N VAL A 91 -35.26 17.26 13.11
CA VAL A 91 -36.51 18.02 12.97
C VAL A 91 -37.23 18.00 14.32
N ALA A 92 -37.41 19.17 14.94
CA ALA A 92 -38.19 19.33 16.16
C ALA A 92 -39.68 19.53 15.83
N HIS A 93 -40.58 18.91 16.61
CA HIS A 93 -42.02 19.08 16.48
C HIS A 93 -42.46 20.44 17.05
N ALA A 94 -43.37 21.14 16.34
CA ALA A 94 -43.92 22.40 16.79
C ALA A 94 -44.88 22.22 17.99
N PRO A 95 -44.88 23.13 18.98
CA PRO A 95 -45.77 23.03 20.12
C PRO A 95 -47.23 23.32 19.73
N LEU A 96 -48.15 22.51 20.27
CA LEU A 96 -49.60 22.74 20.18
C LEU A 96 -50.01 23.86 21.13
N VAL A 97 -50.63 24.92 20.58
CA VAL A 97 -51.22 26.00 21.38
C VAL A 97 -52.69 25.67 21.65
N ALA A 98 -53.05 25.43 22.91
CA ALA A 98 -54.44 25.24 23.32
C ALA A 98 -55.16 26.59 23.44
N HIS A 99 -56.32 26.74 22.80
CA HIS A 99 -57.17 27.93 22.92
C HIS A 99 -58.06 27.79 24.17
N ALA A 100 -58.11 28.84 25.00
CA ALA A 100 -58.95 28.87 26.19
C ALA A 100 -60.44 29.04 25.82
N PRO A 101 -61.39 28.34 26.49
CA PRO A 101 -62.80 28.49 26.21
C PRO A 101 -63.33 29.83 26.71
N VAL A 102 -64.12 30.51 25.87
CA VAL A 102 -64.85 31.73 26.22
C VAL A 102 -66.06 31.35 27.07
N VAL A 103 -66.12 31.82 28.32
CA VAL A 103 -67.30 31.66 29.19
C VAL A 103 -68.25 32.84 28.94
N ALA A 104 -69.45 32.56 28.44
CA ALA A 104 -70.50 33.57 28.28
C ALA A 104 -71.12 33.92 29.64
N ALA A 105 -71.16 35.21 29.97
CA ALA A 105 -71.84 35.70 31.16
C ALA A 105 -73.37 35.58 31.00
N LEU A 106 -74.05 34.97 31.97
CA LEU A 106 -75.51 34.89 32.04
C LEU A 106 -76.10 36.25 32.46
N PRO A 107 -77.28 36.64 31.95
CA PRO A 107 -77.88 37.94 32.27
C PRO A 107 -78.44 37.94 33.70
N ALA A 108 -78.25 39.07 34.40
CA ALA A 108 -78.80 39.30 35.73
C ALA A 108 -80.33 39.48 35.67
N HIS A 109 -81.07 38.75 36.50
CA HIS A 109 -82.52 38.92 36.68
C HIS A 109 -82.82 40.26 37.40
N ALA A 110 -83.74 41.05 36.86
CA ALA A 110 -84.29 42.23 37.51
C ALA A 110 -85.45 41.86 38.46
N PRO A 111 -85.58 42.50 39.64
CA PRO A 111 -86.64 42.18 40.59
C PRO A 111 -87.99 42.76 40.16
N ALA A 112 -89.04 41.94 40.23
CA ALA A 112 -90.42 42.34 39.99
C ALA A 112 -90.98 43.13 41.20
N TYR A 113 -91.56 44.30 40.94
CA TYR A 113 -92.38 45.04 41.91
C TYR A 113 -93.85 44.63 41.76
N TYR A 114 -94.53 44.34 42.87
CA TYR A 114 -95.97 44.12 42.93
C TYR A 114 -96.69 45.42 43.30
N HIS A 115 -97.78 45.73 42.58
CA HIS A 115 -98.85 46.65 42.98
C HIS A 115 -100.19 45.93 42.83
#